data_AF-A0A382TQI9-F1
#
_entry.id   AF-A0A382TQI9-F1
#
_cell.length_a   1.000
_cell.length_b   1.000
_cell.length_c   1.000
_cell.angle_alpha   90.00
_cell.angle_beta   90.00
_cell.angle_gamma   90.00
#
_symmetry.space_group_name_H-M   'P 1'
#
loop_
_entity.id
_entity.type
_entity.pdbx_description
1 polymer ?
#
loop_
_entity_poly.entity_id
_entity_poly.type
_entity_poly.pdbx_seq_one_letter_code
_entity_poly.pdbx_strand_id
1 'polypeptide(L)'
;VQIESFWALSTEVLMDASLPQIPAWLRQRSTGLLLHLSSLPGEFGIGNMGKPSRELIDFLSEAGFSHWQICPVGPTSFGDSPYQSFSSF
;
A
#
# COMPACT_ATOMS: atom_id res chain seq x y z
N VAL A 1 47.54 8.22 -17.65
CA VAL A 1 46.30 9.01 -17.81
C VAL A 1 45.30 8.25 -18.68
N GLN A 2 44.97 6.99 -18.35
CA GLN A 2 43.99 6.23 -19.19
C GLN A 2 43.26 5.08 -18.47
N ILE A 3 43.54 4.84 -17.18
CA ILE A 3 42.93 3.74 -16.42
C ILE A 3 41.74 4.25 -15.59
N GLU A 4 41.82 5.46 -15.03
CA GLU A 4 40.72 6.11 -14.29
C GLU A 4 39.46 6.33 -15.14
N SER A 5 39.64 6.63 -16.43
CA SER A 5 38.54 6.88 -17.38
C SER A 5 37.72 5.64 -17.70
N PHE A 6 38.32 4.44 -17.58
CA PHE A 6 37.66 3.17 -17.90
C PHE A 6 36.71 2.74 -16.77
N TRP A 7 37.07 3.01 -15.51
CA TRP A 7 36.20 2.76 -14.35
C TRP A 7 35.05 3.75 -14.26
N ALA A 8 35.27 5.03 -14.59
CA ALA A 8 34.21 6.05 -14.59
C ALA A 8 33.10 5.74 -15.62
N LEU A 9 33.48 5.39 -16.85
CA LEU A 9 32.55 4.99 -17.91
C LEU A 9 31.86 3.64 -17.61
N SER A 10 32.51 2.74 -16.90
CA SER A 10 31.93 1.45 -16.49
C SER A 10 30.79 1.65 -15.49
N THR A 11 30.93 2.55 -14.50
CA THR A 11 29.84 2.88 -13.57
C THR A 11 28.67 3.60 -14.24
N GLU A 12 28.91 4.53 -15.18
CA GLU A 12 27.81 5.21 -15.88
C GLU A 12 27.05 4.29 -16.84
N VAL A 13 27.75 3.42 -17.58
CA VAL A 13 27.13 2.47 -18.53
C VAL A 13 26.44 1.31 -17.81
N LEU A 14 26.93 0.89 -16.64
CA LEU A 14 26.31 -0.19 -15.85
C LEU A 14 25.12 0.27 -14.99
N MET A 15 24.98 1.58 -14.73
CA MET A 15 23.87 2.12 -13.93
C MET A 15 22.57 2.36 -14.72
N ASP A 16 22.61 2.44 -16.05
CA ASP A 16 21.43 2.86 -16.84
C ASP A 16 20.67 1.69 -17.52
N ALA A 17 21.33 0.59 -17.87
CA ALA A 17 20.75 -0.39 -18.82
C ALA A 17 20.29 -1.75 -18.22
N SER A 18 20.45 -2.02 -16.93
CA SER A 18 20.21 -3.37 -16.37
C SER A 18 19.29 -3.45 -15.15
N LEU A 19 18.89 -2.32 -14.56
CA LEU A 19 17.97 -2.33 -13.42
C LEU A 19 16.53 -2.46 -13.93
N PRO A 20 15.74 -3.39 -13.39
CA PRO A 20 14.31 -3.47 -13.72
C PRO A 20 13.68 -2.11 -13.45
N GLN A 21 12.97 -1.56 -14.44
CA GLN A 21 12.30 -0.28 -14.34
C GLN A 21 11.37 -0.30 -13.13
N ILE A 22 11.79 0.38 -12.07
CA ILE A 22 11.02 0.44 -10.84
C ILE A 22 9.69 1.16 -11.15
N PRO A 23 8.54 0.54 -10.84
CA PRO A 23 7.24 1.16 -11.03
C PRO A 23 7.23 2.58 -10.46
N ALA A 24 6.57 3.53 -11.15
CA ALA A 24 6.59 4.94 -10.78
C ALA A 24 6.20 5.19 -9.31
N TRP A 25 5.30 4.38 -8.75
CA TRP A 25 4.85 4.45 -7.37
C TRP A 25 5.91 4.09 -6.33
N LEU A 26 6.95 3.32 -6.70
CA LEU A 26 8.10 3.02 -5.82
C LEU A 26 9.18 4.12 -5.85
N ARG A 27 9.03 5.15 -6.69
CA ARG A 27 9.98 6.28 -6.76
C ARG A 27 9.72 7.36 -5.72
N GLN A 28 8.53 7.35 -5.12
CA GLN A 28 8.13 8.31 -4.10
C GLN A 28 7.96 7.60 -2.77
N ARG A 29 8.51 8.19 -1.70
CA ARG A 29 8.28 7.68 -0.35
C ARG A 29 6.85 7.99 0.05
N SER A 30 6.13 6.97 0.51
CA SER A 30 4.77 7.11 1.02
C SER A 30 4.64 6.42 2.38
N THR A 31 3.59 6.80 3.11
CA THR A 31 3.18 6.18 4.37
C THR A 31 1.73 5.75 4.24
N GLY A 32 1.39 4.61 4.84
CA GLY A 32 0.04 4.08 4.84
C GLY A 32 -0.32 3.35 6.12
N LEU A 33 -1.62 3.09 6.27
CA LEU A 33 -2.19 2.33 7.38
C LEU A 33 -2.80 1.02 6.85
N LEU A 34 -2.53 -0.10 7.52
CA LEU A 34 -3.25 -1.35 7.33
C LEU A 34 -4.28 -1.50 8.46
N LEU A 35 -5.56 -1.35 8.14
CA LEU A 35 -6.65 -1.47 9.10
C LEU A 35 -7.92 -1.89 8.39
N HIS A 36 -8.50 -3.03 8.75
CA HIS A 36 -9.74 -3.51 8.12
C HIS A 36 -10.97 -2.74 8.63
N LEU A 37 -12.01 -2.63 7.80
CA LEU A 37 -13.26 -1.94 8.15
C LEU A 37 -13.90 -2.48 9.43
N SER A 38 -13.83 -3.80 9.64
CA SER A 38 -14.40 -4.44 10.83
C SER A 38 -13.73 -4.00 12.15
N SER A 39 -12.50 -3.47 12.09
CA SER A 39 -11.75 -2.96 13.25
C SER A 39 -12.12 -1.53 13.62
N LEU A 40 -12.88 -0.83 12.77
CA LEU A 40 -13.40 0.48 13.10
C LEU A 40 -14.48 0.39 14.18
N PRO A 41 -14.66 1.44 14.99
CA PRO A 41 -15.81 1.50 15.88
C PRO A 41 -17.08 1.52 15.03
N GLY A 42 -18.07 0.73 15.43
CA GLY A 42 -19.36 0.64 14.75
C GLY A 42 -20.49 0.53 15.76
N GLU A 43 -21.61 1.19 15.46
CA GLU A 43 -22.78 1.25 16.35
C GLU A 43 -23.44 -0.12 16.57
N PHE A 44 -23.17 -1.09 15.68
CA PHE A 44 -23.80 -2.41 15.67
C PHE A 44 -22.80 -3.55 15.94
N GLY A 45 -21.70 -3.27 16.65
CA GLY A 45 -20.72 -4.28 17.07
C GLY A 45 -19.65 -4.64 16.03
N ILE A 46 -19.76 -4.14 14.80
CA ILE A 46 -18.73 -4.26 13.76
C ILE A 46 -18.60 -2.94 13.01
N GLY A 47 -17.37 -2.58 12.66
CA GLY A 47 -17.10 -1.39 11.86
C GLY A 47 -17.67 -1.49 10.44
N ASN A 48 -17.96 -0.34 9.84
CA ASN A 48 -18.64 -0.23 8.55
C ASN A 48 -18.13 0.99 7.76
N MET A 49 -18.59 1.12 6.51
CA MET A 49 -18.27 2.27 5.63
C MET A 49 -19.07 3.56 6.00
N GLY A 50 -19.37 3.77 7.27
CA GLY A 50 -20.13 4.91 7.79
C GLY A 50 -19.25 6.08 8.24
N LYS A 51 -19.74 6.85 9.21
CA LYS A 51 -19.08 8.04 9.76
C LYS A 51 -17.65 7.76 10.26
N PRO A 52 -17.37 6.69 11.04
CA PRO A 52 -16.02 6.42 11.52
C PRO A 52 -14.98 6.15 10.43
N SER A 53 -15.40 5.57 9.30
CA SER A 53 -14.51 5.39 8.14
C SER A 53 -14.08 6.73 7.53
N ARG A 54 -14.99 7.70 7.48
CA ARG A 54 -14.69 9.05 6.95
C ARG A 54 -13.79 9.82 7.89
N GLU A 55 -14.07 9.77 9.19
CA GLU A 55 -13.22 10.39 10.22
C GLU A 55 -11.81 9.81 10.21
N LEU A 56 -11.66 8.49 9.97
CA LEU A 56 -10.35 7.89 9.77
C LEU A 56 -9.64 8.47 8.54
N ILE A 57 -10.32 8.60 7.40
CA ILE A 57 -9.73 9.17 6.18
C ILE A 57 -9.29 10.62 6.42
N ASP A 58 -10.12 11.43 7.08
CA ASP A 58 -9.80 12.81 7.42
C ASP A 58 -8.56 12.87 8.32
N PHE A 59 -8.52 12.04 9.38
CA PHE A 59 -7.35 11.91 10.25
C PHE A 59 -6.08 11.48 9.49
N LEU A 60 -6.17 10.50 8.61
CA LEU A 60 -5.04 10.02 7.81
C LEU A 60 -4.54 11.11 6.86
N SER A 61 -5.46 11.85 6.23
CA SER A 61 -5.13 12.96 5.35
C SER A 61 -4.41 14.07 6.11
N GLU A 62 -4.90 14.45 7.29
CA GLU A 62 -4.26 15.45 8.16
C GLU A 62 -2.88 15.00 8.66
N ALA A 63 -2.71 13.70 8.93
CA ALA A 63 -1.45 13.09 9.35
C ALA A 63 -0.45 12.86 8.20
N GLY A 64 -0.81 13.14 6.95
CA GLY A 64 0.05 12.95 5.77
C GLY A 64 0.17 11.50 5.27
N PHE A 65 -0.74 10.62 5.70
CA PHE A 65 -0.85 9.28 5.16
C PHE A 65 -1.49 9.34 3.76
N SER A 66 -0.95 8.57 2.83
CA SER A 66 -1.39 8.58 1.42
C SER A 66 -2.06 7.27 1.00
N HIS A 67 -1.98 6.22 1.85
CA HIS A 67 -2.47 4.90 1.51
C HIS A 67 -3.23 4.29 2.70
N TRP A 68 -4.39 3.71 2.42
CA TRP A 68 -5.13 2.88 3.37
C TRP A 68 -5.33 1.50 2.76
N GLN A 69 -4.72 0.48 3.36
CA GLN A 69 -4.80 -0.91 2.94
C GLN A 69 -5.82 -1.65 3.80
N ILE A 70 -6.63 -2.48 3.16
CA ILE A 70 -7.64 -3.34 3.79
C ILE A 70 -7.52 -4.78 3.28
N CYS A 71 -7.97 -5.74 4.08
CA CYS A 71 -8.24 -7.12 3.64
C CYS A 71 -9.43 -7.15 2.64
N PRO A 72 -9.66 -8.27 1.93
CA PRO A 72 -10.79 -8.37 1.00
C PRO A 72 -12.14 -8.12 1.69
N VAL A 73 -13.04 -7.44 0.97
CA VAL A 73 -14.35 -7.00 1.47
C VAL A 73 -15.51 -7.93 1.11
N GLY A 74 -15.19 -9.11 0.58
CA GLY A 74 -16.19 -10.13 0.24
C GLY A 74 -16.88 -10.70 1.49
N PRO A 75 -18.06 -11.32 1.34
CA PRO A 75 -18.72 -12.00 2.44
C PRO A 75 -17.83 -13.11 2.98
N THR A 76 -17.63 -13.15 4.30
CA THR A 76 -16.85 -14.19 4.98
C THR A 76 -17.66 -15.48 5.06
N SER A 77 -16.96 -16.61 4.96
CA SER A 77 -17.51 -17.95 5.19
C SER A 77 -17.33 -18.38 6.66
N PHE A 78 -17.52 -19.66 6.93
CA PHE A 78 -17.25 -20.26 8.24
C PHE A 78 -15.79 -20.03 8.62
N GLY A 79 -15.56 -19.37 9.76
CA GLY A 79 -14.23 -19.00 10.25
C GLY A 79 -13.89 -17.50 10.12
N ASP A 80 -14.83 -16.66 9.63
CA ASP A 80 -14.74 -15.19 9.59
C ASP A 80 -13.51 -14.63 8.86
N SER A 81 -12.84 -15.47 8.06
CA SER A 81 -11.66 -15.09 7.30
C SER A 81 -12.05 -14.27 6.06
N PRO A 82 -11.52 -13.05 5.89
CA PRO A 82 -11.78 -12.23 4.70
C PRO A 82 -11.19 -12.85 3.42
N TYR A 83 -10.32 -13.85 3.54
CA TYR A 83 -9.75 -14.57 2.40
C TYR A 83 -10.58 -15.79 1.98
N GLN A 84 -11.60 -16.16 2.76
CA GLN A 84 -12.47 -17.29 2.48
C GLN A 84 -13.86 -16.78 2.14
N SER A 85 -14.00 -16.24 0.92
CA SER A 85 -15.28 -15.77 0.39
C SER A 85 -15.90 -16.73 -0.59
N PHE A 86 -17.23 -16.72 -0.68
CA PHE A 86 -17.99 -17.45 -1.70
C PHE A 86 -17.97 -16.76 -3.08
N SER A 87 -17.47 -15.52 -3.15
CA SER A 87 -17.41 -14.72 -4.37
C SER A 87 -16.02 -14.09 -4.52
N SER A 88 -15.56 -13.98 -5.76
CA SER A 88 -14.40 -13.15 -6.15
C SER A 88 -14.79 -11.76 -6.66
N PHE A 89 -16.09 -11.44 -6.64
CA PHE A 89 -16.71 -10.19 -7.09
C PHE A 89 -17.46 -9.54 -5.94
#